data_AF-R6CG91-F1
#
_entry.id   AF-R6CG91-F1
#
_cell.length_a   1.000
_cell.length_b   1.000
_cell.length_c   1.000
_cell.angle_alpha   90.00
_cell.angle_beta   90.00
_cell.angle_gamma   90.00
#
_symmetry.space_group_name_H-M   'P 1'
#
loop_
_entity.id
_entity.type
_entity.pdbx_description
1 polymer ?
#
loop_
_entity_poly.entity_id
_entity_poly.type
_entity_poly.pdbx_seq_one_letter_code
_entity_poly.pdbx_strand_id
1 'polypeptide(L)'
;MEKIKKITAAILAMSLACGMMASCGDSNDSKDDSKTEIKVAESAAAADESTADESAADESAAADESAATDESAAAEPASTYTPQYEYQGYDAFLMFADTNWFWGNWKGQGNVHNESDFDETDPASYGYGVDADIVGDGEYTVAITKDSIAGNNGYTNPNMDANLGTDSPATGTVVFCVDIIGICDGNKVSGKNKETGEWEVSANEKNKLKEGDNHYDNSTIGDYDIDNLKVEVTSIKCDGKEVEFDASKIRYGNIEDNNNCYRIEIYNSYGATAEDPAFDPLTAINFAESLEVTFTIEGLGEVKTFPEVDAFTPAQ
;
A
#
# COMPACT_ATOMS: atom_id res chain seq x y z
N MET A 1 -14.49 41.80 -7.66
CA MET A 1 -15.55 41.21 -8.51
C MET A 1 -14.82 40.38 -9.56
N GLU A 2 -14.37 39.17 -9.24
CA GLU A 2 -15.16 37.92 -9.09
C GLU A 2 -15.97 37.52 -10.33
N LYS A 3 -15.62 36.35 -10.87
CA LYS A 3 -16.47 35.15 -11.10
C LYS A 3 -15.57 34.03 -11.66
N ILE A 4 -15.22 33.01 -10.87
CA ILE A 4 -15.96 31.75 -10.61
C ILE A 4 -15.78 30.70 -11.74
N LYS A 5 -14.89 29.72 -11.44
CA LYS A 5 -15.02 28.23 -11.48
C LYS A 5 -15.44 27.56 -12.81
N LYS A 6 -14.58 26.72 -13.41
CA LYS A 6 -14.28 25.28 -13.11
C LYS A 6 -15.39 24.29 -13.50
N ILE A 7 -15.21 23.62 -14.65
CA ILE A 7 -15.54 22.21 -14.99
C ILE A 7 -14.81 21.89 -16.32
N THR A 8 -14.31 20.70 -16.66
CA THR A 8 -14.23 19.37 -15.98
C THR A 8 -12.92 18.68 -16.42
N ALA A 9 -12.32 17.80 -15.59
CA ALA A 9 -11.35 16.79 -16.04
C ALA A 9 -11.45 15.51 -15.19
N ALA A 10 -12.01 14.46 -15.78
CA ALA A 10 -11.97 13.08 -15.28
C ALA A 10 -11.66 12.18 -16.49
N ILE A 11 -11.23 10.94 -16.23
CA ILE A 11 -10.74 9.94 -17.21
C ILE A 11 -9.26 10.15 -17.61
N LEU A 12 -8.36 9.60 -16.79
CA LEU A 12 -7.30 8.70 -17.31
C LEU A 12 -6.79 7.76 -16.20
N ALA A 13 -7.49 6.64 -16.00
CA ALA A 13 -7.01 5.55 -15.16
C ALA A 13 -7.35 4.22 -15.86
N MET A 14 -6.41 3.72 -16.68
CA MET A 14 -6.51 2.39 -17.27
C MET A 14 -5.12 1.82 -17.53
N SER A 15 -5.03 0.48 -17.46
CA SER A 15 -3.87 -0.38 -17.72
C SER A 15 -2.64 -0.23 -16.82
N LEU A 16 -2.68 -0.88 -15.64
CA LEU A 16 -1.53 -1.60 -15.06
C LEU A 16 -1.98 -2.66 -14.03
N ALA A 17 -2.79 -3.62 -14.48
CA ALA A 17 -3.16 -4.80 -13.70
C ALA A 17 -3.47 -6.00 -14.62
N CYS A 18 -2.46 -6.84 -14.89
CA CYS A 18 -2.57 -8.22 -15.40
C CYS A 18 -1.16 -8.83 -15.45
N GLY A 19 -0.76 -9.57 -14.42
CA GLY A 19 0.63 -10.04 -14.28
C GLY A 19 0.87 -11.32 -13.48
N MET A 20 -0.17 -12.05 -13.06
CA MET A 20 -0.01 -13.36 -12.40
C MET A 20 -0.97 -14.38 -12.99
N MET A 21 -0.48 -15.21 -13.93
CA MET A 21 -1.21 -16.40 -14.37
C MET A 21 -0.95 -17.55 -13.42
N ALA A 22 -2.02 -18.13 -12.88
CA ALA A 22 -1.98 -19.48 -12.34
C ALA A 22 -1.72 -20.48 -13.48
N SER A 23 -0.55 -21.13 -13.45
CA SER A 23 -0.24 -22.23 -14.37
C SER A 23 -0.74 -23.55 -13.78
N CYS A 24 -1.84 -24.06 -14.34
CA CYS A 24 -2.26 -25.45 -14.19
C CYS A 24 -2.58 -25.96 -15.60
N GLY A 25 -1.73 -26.84 -16.12
CA GLY A 25 -2.04 -27.58 -17.34
C GLY A 25 -2.74 -28.90 -17.01
N ASP A 26 -3.70 -29.30 -17.84
CA ASP A 26 -3.52 -30.53 -18.63
C ASP A 26 -4.40 -30.48 -19.90
N SER A 27 -4.28 -31.52 -20.72
CA SER A 27 -4.43 -31.52 -22.16
C SER A 27 -5.76 -32.13 -22.62
N ASN A 28 -6.34 -31.60 -23.70
CA ASN A 28 -6.77 -32.47 -24.80
C ASN A 28 -7.00 -31.73 -26.13
N ASP A 29 -6.66 -32.41 -27.23
CA ASP A 29 -6.93 -31.97 -28.61
C ASP A 29 -8.43 -32.08 -28.95
N SER A 30 -8.97 -31.11 -29.71
CA SER A 30 -9.49 -31.37 -31.06
C SER A 30 -9.90 -30.09 -31.79
N LYS A 31 -9.75 -30.11 -33.12
CA LYS A 31 -10.17 -29.05 -34.06
C LYS A 31 -11.69 -29.08 -34.27
N ASP A 32 -12.32 -27.92 -34.46
CA ASP A 32 -13.05 -27.59 -35.69
C ASP A 32 -13.32 -26.08 -35.82
N ASP A 33 -13.52 -25.60 -37.05
CA ASP A 33 -13.84 -24.21 -37.38
C ASP A 33 -15.33 -23.89 -37.15
N SER A 34 -15.66 -22.72 -36.57
CA SER A 34 -16.83 -21.95 -37.06
C SER A 34 -16.79 -20.46 -36.71
N LYS A 35 -17.01 -19.65 -37.74
CA LYS A 35 -17.06 -18.19 -37.71
C LYS A 35 -18.46 -17.70 -37.32
N THR A 36 -18.59 -16.84 -36.30
CA THR A 36 -19.85 -16.12 -36.02
C THR A 36 -19.58 -14.65 -35.67
N GLU A 37 -20.21 -13.72 -36.41
CA GLU A 37 -20.11 -12.27 -36.25
C GLU A 37 -21.35 -11.73 -35.51
N ILE A 38 -21.17 -10.96 -34.41
CA ILE A 38 -22.19 -10.10 -33.80
C ILE A 38 -21.45 -8.84 -33.29
N LYS A 39 -21.40 -7.74 -34.06
CA LYS A 39 -22.42 -6.68 -34.17
C LYS A 39 -22.57 -5.83 -32.89
N VAL A 40 -21.67 -4.86 -32.74
CA VAL A 40 -21.77 -3.75 -31.78
C VAL A 40 -22.89 -2.81 -32.22
N ALA A 41 -23.71 -2.35 -31.28
CA ALA A 41 -24.69 -1.29 -31.46
C ALA A 41 -24.24 -0.06 -30.66
N GLU A 42 -23.95 1.03 -31.37
CA GLU A 42 -23.49 2.29 -30.80
C GLU A 42 -24.60 3.34 -30.98
N SER A 43 -25.02 4.00 -29.90
CA SER A 43 -26.08 5.03 -29.95
C SER A 43 -25.48 6.43 -29.89
N ALA A 44 -25.60 7.17 -30.99
CA ALA A 44 -25.17 8.55 -31.07
C ALA A 44 -26.04 9.50 -30.22
N ALA A 45 -25.43 10.57 -29.71
CA ALA A 45 -26.08 11.83 -29.44
C ALA A 45 -25.26 12.95 -30.11
N ALA A 46 -25.94 13.76 -30.93
CA ALA A 46 -25.27 14.72 -31.81
C ALA A 46 -24.92 16.03 -31.09
N ALA A 47 -23.80 16.63 -31.50
CA ALA A 47 -23.57 18.07 -31.44
C ALA A 47 -23.31 18.54 -32.88
N ASP A 48 -24.08 19.51 -33.34
CA ASP A 48 -24.05 19.99 -34.72
C ASP A 48 -23.84 21.50 -34.76
N GLU A 49 -22.97 21.93 -35.68
CA GLU A 49 -22.81 23.26 -36.29
C GLU A 49 -22.66 24.52 -35.38
N SER A 50 -21.94 25.59 -35.77
CA SER A 50 -21.17 25.85 -37.02
C SER A 50 -20.25 27.08 -36.89
N THR A 51 -19.05 26.96 -37.49
CA THR A 51 -18.37 27.97 -38.37
C THR A 51 -17.92 29.38 -37.92
N ALA A 52 -16.91 29.85 -38.68
CA ALA A 52 -16.47 31.24 -38.92
C ALA A 52 -15.48 31.82 -37.87
N ASP A 53 -14.15 31.91 -38.05
CA ASP A 53 -13.22 32.03 -39.20
C ASP A 53 -12.69 33.47 -39.45
N GLU A 54 -11.48 33.53 -40.02
CA GLU A 54 -10.73 34.64 -40.63
C GLU A 54 -9.99 35.71 -39.78
N SER A 55 -8.66 35.68 -39.97
CA SER A 55 -7.79 36.82 -40.35
C SER A 55 -7.02 37.66 -39.31
N ALA A 56 -5.73 37.31 -39.18
CA ALA A 56 -4.54 38.09 -39.63
C ALA A 56 -4.07 39.41 -38.97
N ALA A 57 -2.73 39.42 -38.73
CA ALA A 57 -1.77 40.55 -38.82
C ALA A 57 -1.81 41.68 -37.76
N ASP A 58 -0.72 42.38 -37.42
CA ASP A 58 0.75 42.16 -37.43
C ASP A 58 1.40 43.36 -36.66
N GLU A 59 2.74 43.38 -36.50
CA GLU A 59 3.59 44.53 -36.12
C GLU A 59 3.44 45.05 -34.66
N SER A 60 4.46 44.98 -33.79
CA SER A 60 5.82 45.47 -34.04
C SER A 60 6.77 45.21 -32.85
N ALA A 61 8.08 45.30 -33.12
CA ALA A 61 9.17 44.93 -32.21
C ALA A 61 9.49 45.94 -31.09
N ALA A 62 10.09 45.43 -30.00
CA ALA A 62 11.41 45.89 -29.53
C ALA A 62 12.05 44.84 -28.59
N ALA A 63 13.37 44.69 -28.68
CA ALA A 63 14.15 43.77 -27.84
C ALA A 63 14.58 44.43 -26.52
N ASP A 64 14.81 43.62 -25.49
CA ASP A 64 16.01 43.76 -24.67
C ASP A 64 16.47 42.37 -24.17
N GLU A 65 17.78 42.18 -24.07
CA GLU A 65 18.38 40.93 -23.60
C GLU A 65 18.99 41.11 -22.21
N SER A 66 18.58 40.29 -21.24
CA SER A 66 19.48 39.95 -20.14
C SER A 66 19.13 38.62 -19.46
N ALA A 67 20.17 37.78 -19.37
CA ALA A 67 20.38 36.72 -18.39
C ALA A 67 19.17 35.85 -17.99
N ALA A 68 19.06 34.68 -18.63
CA ALA A 68 18.50 33.52 -17.96
C ALA A 68 19.39 33.19 -16.75
N THR A 69 18.94 33.57 -15.55
CA THR A 69 19.44 32.97 -14.32
C THR A 69 18.89 31.56 -14.23
N ASP A 70 19.81 30.61 -14.14
CA ASP A 70 19.59 29.19 -13.89
C ASP A 70 18.68 29.03 -12.65
N GLU A 71 17.42 28.66 -12.85
CA GLU A 71 16.58 28.21 -11.74
C GLU A 71 17.05 26.81 -11.35
N SER A 72 18.06 26.79 -10.48
CA SER A 72 18.29 25.67 -9.57
C SER A 72 16.94 25.33 -8.96
N ALA A 73 16.39 24.18 -9.36
CA ALA A 73 15.26 23.59 -8.67
C ALA A 73 15.60 23.60 -7.18
N ALA A 74 14.78 24.29 -6.38
CA ALA A 74 14.91 24.20 -4.95
C ALA A 74 14.66 22.74 -4.61
N ALA A 75 15.65 22.06 -4.02
CA ALA A 75 15.43 20.73 -3.50
C ALA A 75 14.26 20.82 -2.51
N GLU A 76 13.17 20.11 -2.80
CA GLU A 76 12.05 19.94 -1.87
C GLU A 76 12.61 19.55 -0.50
N PRO A 77 12.08 20.09 0.61
CA PRO A 77 12.65 19.84 1.92
C PRO A 77 12.62 18.34 2.22
N ALA A 78 13.79 17.72 2.19
CA ALA A 78 13.96 16.33 2.59
C ALA A 78 13.35 16.13 3.99
N SER A 79 12.62 15.02 4.16
CA SER A 79 11.95 14.70 5.40
C SER A 79 12.89 14.80 6.60
N THR A 80 12.41 15.35 7.72
CA THR A 80 13.19 15.43 8.97
C THR A 80 13.13 14.14 9.79
N TYR A 81 12.28 13.19 9.38
CA TYR A 81 12.17 11.87 9.97
C TYR A 81 13.38 11.00 9.59
N THR A 82 13.85 10.22 10.56
CA THR A 82 14.92 9.23 10.37
C THR A 82 14.30 7.83 10.38
N PRO A 83 14.24 7.12 9.24
CA PRO A 83 13.83 5.72 9.18
C PRO A 83 14.68 4.84 10.12
N GLN A 84 14.12 3.74 10.59
CA GLN A 84 14.84 2.66 11.27
C GLN A 84 14.89 1.47 10.33
N TYR A 85 16.03 0.80 10.22
CA TYR A 85 16.16 -0.37 9.34
C TYR A 85 16.44 -1.64 10.14
N GLU A 86 17.05 -1.49 11.31
CA GLU A 86 17.54 -2.57 12.17
C GLU A 86 16.51 -2.90 13.28
N TYR A 87 15.66 -3.87 12.99
CA TYR A 87 14.72 -4.48 13.94
C TYR A 87 15.42 -5.62 14.70
N GLN A 88 14.92 -5.95 15.89
CA GLN A 88 15.40 -7.08 16.67
C GLN A 88 14.47 -8.29 16.53
N GLY A 89 13.16 -8.07 16.42
CA GLY A 89 12.09 -9.05 16.25
C GLY A 89 11.50 -8.99 14.85
N TYR A 90 10.17 -9.07 14.74
CA TYR A 90 9.49 -8.98 13.43
C TYR A 90 9.18 -7.52 13.07
N ASP A 91 9.36 -7.15 11.80
CA ASP A 91 8.95 -5.86 11.24
C ASP A 91 7.42 -5.83 11.05
N ALA A 92 6.73 -4.97 11.81
CA ALA A 92 5.32 -4.69 11.65
C ALA A 92 5.11 -3.27 11.10
N PHE A 93 4.42 -3.13 9.96
CA PHE A 93 4.27 -1.87 9.24
C PHE A 93 2.83 -1.59 8.80
N LEU A 94 2.51 -0.33 8.50
CA LEU A 94 1.23 0.03 7.88
C LEU A 94 1.29 -0.13 6.35
N MET A 95 0.53 -1.08 5.82
CA MET A 95 0.17 -1.10 4.40
C MET A 95 -1.07 -0.23 4.20
N PHE A 96 -0.93 0.87 3.47
CA PHE A 96 -1.96 1.90 3.37
C PHE A 96 -2.04 2.51 1.97
N ALA A 97 -3.25 2.86 1.53
CA ALA A 97 -3.48 3.83 0.47
C ALA A 97 -4.81 4.60 0.70
N ASP A 98 -4.80 5.92 0.48
CA ASP A 98 -6.01 6.75 0.59
C ASP A 98 -6.95 6.58 -0.62
N THR A 99 -8.16 7.15 -0.55
CA THR A 99 -9.19 7.00 -1.62
C THR A 99 -8.70 7.47 -2.99
N ASN A 100 -7.78 8.43 -3.04
CA ASN A 100 -7.33 9.06 -4.28
C ASN A 100 -5.96 8.56 -4.77
N TRP A 101 -5.30 7.66 -4.04
CA TRP A 101 -3.93 7.20 -4.31
C TRP A 101 -2.90 8.36 -4.27
N PHE A 102 -3.16 9.36 -3.41
CA PHE A 102 -2.26 10.48 -3.14
C PHE A 102 -1.28 10.20 -2.00
N TRP A 103 -1.60 9.24 -1.13
CA TRP A 103 -0.76 8.75 -0.05
C TRP A 103 -0.75 7.21 -0.13
N GLY A 104 0.44 6.60 -0.07
CA GLY A 104 0.59 5.14 -0.13
C GLY A 104 1.86 4.62 0.53
N ASN A 105 1.75 3.48 1.21
CA ASN A 105 2.87 2.67 1.69
C ASN A 105 2.60 1.18 1.48
N TRP A 106 3.60 0.44 0.97
CA TRP A 106 3.47 -0.98 0.58
C TRP A 106 4.46 -1.91 1.28
N LYS A 107 5.44 -1.37 2.02
CA LYS A 107 6.54 -2.12 2.62
C LYS A 107 6.87 -1.57 4.02
N GLY A 108 7.42 -2.44 4.86
CA GLY A 108 8.12 -2.03 6.07
C GLY A 108 9.54 -1.55 5.76
N GLN A 109 10.13 -0.78 6.67
CA GLN A 109 11.49 -0.25 6.51
C GLN A 109 12.55 -1.35 6.61
N GLY A 110 12.26 -2.47 7.30
CA GLY A 110 13.13 -3.65 7.35
C GLY A 110 13.33 -4.33 5.99
N ASN A 111 12.49 -4.04 4.98
CA ASN A 111 12.65 -4.59 3.62
C ASN A 111 14.02 -4.28 2.99
N VAL A 112 14.79 -3.29 3.48
CA VAL A 112 16.16 -3.03 3.01
C VAL A 112 17.12 -4.21 3.22
N HIS A 113 16.77 -5.14 4.13
CA HIS A 113 17.54 -6.35 4.40
C HIS A 113 17.04 -7.58 3.61
N ASN A 114 16.01 -7.45 2.75
CA ASN A 114 15.52 -8.54 1.92
C ASN A 114 16.36 -8.69 0.63
N GLU A 115 17.26 -9.68 0.61
CA GLU A 115 18.21 -9.92 -0.49
C GLU A 115 17.55 -10.18 -1.87
N SER A 116 16.29 -10.64 -1.96
CA SER A 116 15.65 -10.92 -3.25
C SER A 116 14.93 -9.74 -3.89
N ASP A 117 14.45 -8.79 -3.08
CA ASP A 117 13.45 -7.79 -3.49
C ASP A 117 13.82 -6.35 -3.08
N PHE A 118 15.07 -6.12 -2.69
CA PHE A 118 15.63 -4.79 -2.41
C PHE A 118 16.60 -4.34 -3.51
N ASP A 119 16.25 -3.26 -4.20
CA ASP A 119 17.16 -2.47 -5.02
C ASP A 119 17.36 -1.12 -4.31
N GLU A 120 18.59 -0.85 -3.85
CA GLU A 120 18.94 0.38 -3.13
C GLU A 120 18.68 1.66 -3.96
N THR A 121 18.63 1.54 -5.29
CA THR A 121 18.44 2.65 -6.23
C THR A 121 16.98 2.87 -6.63
N ASP A 122 16.08 1.93 -6.33
CA ASP A 122 14.64 2.05 -6.61
C ASP A 122 13.90 2.58 -5.37
N PRO A 123 13.30 3.79 -5.42
CA PRO A 123 12.50 4.30 -4.32
C PRO A 123 11.30 3.41 -3.97
N ALA A 124 10.78 2.59 -4.90
CA ALA A 124 9.71 1.64 -4.60
C ALA A 124 10.16 0.45 -3.72
N SER A 125 11.46 0.30 -3.45
CA SER A 125 12.01 -0.71 -2.55
C SER A 125 11.88 -0.38 -1.06
N TYR A 126 11.61 0.89 -0.71
CA TYR A 126 11.60 1.38 0.68
C TYR A 126 10.19 1.41 1.30
N GLY A 127 10.13 1.32 2.63
CA GLY A 127 8.93 1.58 3.43
C GLY A 127 8.82 3.04 3.86
N TYR A 128 7.61 3.59 3.83
CA TYR A 128 7.32 5.01 4.10
C TYR A 128 6.39 5.20 5.33
N GLY A 129 6.54 4.32 6.32
CA GLY A 129 5.82 4.33 7.59
C GLY A 129 6.70 4.67 8.81
N VAL A 130 6.16 4.41 9.99
CA VAL A 130 6.88 4.29 11.26
C VAL A 130 6.47 2.93 11.83
N ASP A 131 7.39 1.99 11.78
CA ASP A 131 7.09 0.58 11.99
C ASP A 131 7.42 0.15 13.43
N ALA A 132 6.97 -1.04 13.82
CA ALA A 132 7.10 -1.56 15.18
C ALA A 132 7.94 -2.85 15.24
N ASP A 133 8.84 -2.91 16.21
CA ASP A 133 9.75 -4.03 16.46
C ASP A 133 9.11 -5.09 17.37
N ILE A 134 8.53 -6.14 16.78
CA ILE A 134 7.74 -7.14 17.50
C ILE A 134 8.64 -8.23 18.08
N VAL A 135 9.16 -7.98 19.29
CA VAL A 135 10.05 -8.90 20.02
C VAL A 135 9.34 -9.90 20.95
N GLY A 136 8.03 -9.80 21.18
CA GLY A 136 7.30 -10.70 22.08
C GLY A 136 5.86 -10.28 22.38
N ASP A 137 5.22 -10.92 23.36
CA ASP A 137 3.84 -10.57 23.76
C ASP A 137 3.78 -9.11 24.28
N GLY A 138 2.84 -8.32 23.77
CA GLY A 138 2.76 -6.90 24.13
C GLY A 138 1.71 -6.08 23.37
N GLU A 139 1.75 -4.76 23.59
CA GLU A 139 1.01 -3.76 22.83
C GLU A 139 1.99 -2.93 22.00
N TYR A 140 1.70 -2.78 20.71
CA TYR A 140 2.57 -2.16 19.71
C TYR A 140 1.80 -1.12 18.92
N THR A 141 2.48 -0.10 18.41
CA THR A 141 1.88 0.93 17.54
C THR A 141 2.70 1.10 16.29
N VAL A 142 2.05 0.99 15.14
CA VAL A 142 2.56 1.34 13.83
C VAL A 142 1.90 2.64 13.37
N ALA A 143 2.58 3.43 12.56
CA ALA A 143 2.04 4.71 12.09
C ALA A 143 2.49 5.08 10.67
N ILE A 144 1.79 6.05 10.11
CA ILE A 144 2.24 6.87 8.99
C ILE A 144 2.16 8.30 9.48
N THR A 145 3.25 9.04 9.34
CA THR A 145 3.32 10.47 9.69
C THR A 145 3.53 11.31 8.44
N LYS A 146 3.22 12.60 8.52
CA LYS A 146 3.49 13.57 7.45
C LYS A 146 4.95 13.54 6.99
N ASP A 147 5.89 13.38 7.93
CA ASP A 147 7.31 13.30 7.60
C ASP A 147 7.71 11.91 7.07
N SER A 148 7.24 10.81 7.67
CA SER A 148 7.64 9.46 7.25
C SER A 148 7.10 9.07 5.86
N ILE A 149 5.90 9.55 5.50
CA ILE A 149 5.31 9.26 4.19
C ILE A 149 6.05 9.97 3.06
N ALA A 150 6.66 11.12 3.34
CA ALA A 150 7.22 12.01 2.33
C ALA A 150 8.45 11.44 1.64
N GLY A 151 9.30 10.74 2.40
CA GLY A 151 10.56 10.22 1.89
C GLY A 151 11.31 9.30 2.84
N ASN A 152 12.20 8.49 2.27
CA ASN A 152 13.07 7.53 2.93
C ASN A 152 14.41 7.48 2.14
N ASN A 153 15.55 7.36 2.84
CA ASN A 153 16.89 7.31 2.24
C ASN A 153 17.16 8.41 1.17
N GLY A 154 16.72 9.64 1.43
CA GLY A 154 16.86 10.76 0.49
C GLY A 154 15.91 10.74 -0.72
N TYR A 155 15.15 9.66 -0.93
CA TYR A 155 14.15 9.54 -1.98
C TYR A 155 12.77 10.01 -1.53
N THR A 156 12.07 10.72 -2.40
CA THR A 156 10.62 10.97 -2.27
C THR A 156 9.83 9.68 -2.48
N ASN A 157 8.73 9.50 -1.75
CA ASN A 157 7.83 8.35 -1.93
C ASN A 157 7.17 8.35 -3.31
N PRO A 158 7.36 7.29 -4.14
CA PRO A 158 6.79 7.23 -5.48
C PRO A 158 5.28 6.92 -5.48
N ASN A 159 4.71 6.57 -4.33
CA ASN A 159 3.28 6.29 -4.12
C ASN A 159 2.50 7.50 -3.60
N MET A 160 3.09 8.70 -3.71
CA MET A 160 2.42 9.97 -3.43
C MET A 160 2.12 10.76 -4.70
N ASP A 161 1.10 11.61 -4.67
CA ASP A 161 0.88 12.57 -5.77
C ASP A 161 1.99 13.63 -5.77
N ALA A 162 2.80 13.63 -6.84
CA ALA A 162 3.96 14.50 -6.99
C ALA A 162 3.63 16.01 -7.11
N ASN A 163 2.36 16.40 -7.28
CA ASN A 163 1.92 17.80 -7.35
C ASN A 163 1.33 18.30 -6.03
N LEU A 164 0.76 17.39 -5.23
CA LEU A 164 0.13 17.71 -3.95
C LEU A 164 1.06 17.49 -2.75
N GLY A 165 1.95 16.51 -2.83
CA GLY A 165 2.86 16.14 -1.75
C GLY A 165 2.12 15.93 -0.42
N THR A 166 2.74 16.35 0.66
CA THR A 166 2.18 16.28 2.02
C THR A 166 1.28 17.48 2.38
N ASP A 167 1.03 18.40 1.46
CA ASP A 167 0.16 19.57 1.68
C ASP A 167 -1.33 19.25 1.47
N SER A 168 -1.66 18.12 0.83
CA SER A 168 -3.00 17.55 0.83
C SER A 168 -3.12 16.47 1.91
N PRO A 169 -4.15 16.51 2.78
CA PRO A 169 -4.41 15.40 3.70
C PRO A 169 -4.79 14.12 2.94
N ALA A 170 -4.52 12.97 3.56
CA ALA A 170 -5.07 11.69 3.14
C ALA A 170 -6.57 11.65 3.44
N THR A 171 -7.38 11.13 2.50
CA THR A 171 -8.84 11.09 2.66
C THR A 171 -9.42 9.72 2.33
N GLY A 172 -10.16 9.16 3.29
CA GLY A 172 -10.62 7.78 3.26
C GLY A 172 -9.49 6.76 3.09
N THR A 173 -9.83 5.56 2.64
CA THR A 173 -8.90 4.45 2.41
C THR A 173 -9.41 3.52 1.31
N VAL A 174 -8.49 3.01 0.48
CA VAL A 174 -8.70 1.82 -0.38
C VAL A 174 -8.04 0.57 0.21
N VAL A 175 -6.91 0.73 0.89
CA VAL A 175 -6.16 -0.32 1.59
C VAL A 175 -5.71 0.24 2.93
N PHE A 176 -5.94 -0.49 4.00
CA PHE A 176 -5.51 -0.16 5.35
C PHE A 176 -5.36 -1.46 6.16
N CYS A 177 -4.11 -1.89 6.31
CA CYS A 177 -3.71 -3.09 7.01
C CYS A 177 -2.48 -2.81 7.89
N VAL A 178 -2.30 -3.64 8.93
CA VAL A 178 -0.97 -3.86 9.51
C VAL A 178 -0.47 -5.20 8.99
N ASP A 179 0.73 -5.24 8.45
CA ASP A 179 1.40 -6.49 8.08
C ASP A 179 2.62 -6.70 8.99
N ILE A 180 2.73 -7.90 9.57
CA ILE A 180 3.88 -8.35 10.37
C ILE A 180 4.62 -9.40 9.54
N ILE A 181 5.82 -9.06 9.05
CA ILE A 181 6.64 -9.95 8.20
C ILE A 181 7.26 -11.06 9.06
N GLY A 182 7.51 -12.23 8.46
CA GLY A 182 8.37 -13.26 9.06
C GLY A 182 7.68 -14.21 10.03
N ILE A 183 6.48 -13.89 10.50
CA ILE A 183 5.93 -14.49 11.72
C ILE A 183 5.16 -15.81 11.49
N CYS A 184 4.47 -15.98 10.37
CA CYS A 184 3.60 -17.14 10.09
C CYS A 184 4.35 -18.31 9.42
N ASP A 185 4.17 -19.53 9.94
CA ASP A 185 4.86 -20.73 9.45
C ASP A 185 4.39 -21.26 8.08
N GLY A 186 3.29 -20.70 7.55
CA GLY A 186 2.65 -21.04 6.28
C GLY A 186 1.86 -22.35 6.26
N ASN A 187 1.69 -23.05 7.39
CA ASN A 187 0.87 -24.28 7.47
C ASN A 187 -0.64 -24.01 7.46
N LYS A 188 -1.05 -22.75 7.60
CA LYS A 188 -2.46 -22.31 7.58
C LYS A 188 -2.60 -20.94 6.94
N VAL A 189 -3.80 -20.68 6.43
CA VAL A 189 -4.24 -19.35 5.96
C VAL A 189 -5.61 -19.03 6.52
N SER A 190 -5.86 -17.74 6.71
CA SER A 190 -7.10 -17.15 7.22
C SER A 190 -7.87 -16.55 6.06
N GLY A 191 -9.13 -16.93 5.90
CA GLY A 191 -9.90 -16.50 4.73
C GLY A 191 -11.38 -16.79 4.83
N LYS A 192 -12.12 -16.27 3.84
CA LYS A 192 -13.55 -16.56 3.69
C LYS A 192 -13.74 -17.94 3.06
N ASN A 193 -14.30 -18.87 3.81
CA ASN A 193 -14.66 -20.20 3.31
C ASN A 193 -15.63 -20.09 2.12
N LYS A 194 -15.33 -20.79 1.03
CA LYS A 194 -16.09 -20.68 -0.23
C LYS A 194 -17.44 -21.40 -0.22
N GLU A 195 -17.68 -22.29 0.74
CA GLU A 195 -18.92 -23.05 0.90
C GLU A 195 -19.85 -22.44 1.96
N THR A 196 -19.31 -22.04 3.12
CA THR A 196 -20.10 -21.45 4.23
C THR A 196 -20.20 -19.93 4.14
N GLY A 197 -19.22 -19.27 3.53
CA GLY A 197 -19.09 -17.81 3.54
C GLY A 197 -18.56 -17.22 4.85
N GLU A 198 -18.22 -18.06 5.84
CA GLU A 198 -17.69 -17.65 7.14
C GLU A 198 -16.17 -17.39 7.06
N TRP A 199 -15.64 -16.58 7.97
CA TRP A 199 -14.18 -16.39 8.11
C TRP A 199 -13.59 -17.51 8.98
N GLU A 200 -12.60 -18.22 8.46
CA GLU A 200 -11.97 -19.34 9.16
C GLU A 200 -10.45 -19.36 8.96
N VAL A 201 -9.75 -20.03 9.88
CA VAL A 201 -8.38 -20.49 9.66
C VAL A 201 -8.45 -21.90 9.07
N SER A 202 -7.79 -22.12 7.94
CA SER A 202 -7.80 -23.37 7.19
C SER A 202 -6.38 -23.88 6.93
N ALA A 203 -6.21 -25.18 6.79
CA ALA A 203 -4.91 -25.78 6.51
C ALA A 203 -4.41 -25.36 5.12
N ASN A 204 -3.16 -24.91 5.04
CA ASN A 204 -2.44 -24.67 3.80
C ASN A 204 -1.21 -25.59 3.77
N GLU A 205 -0.76 -25.96 2.57
CA GLU A 205 0.63 -26.39 2.44
C GLU A 205 1.50 -25.12 2.43
N LYS A 206 2.77 -25.22 2.84
CA LYS A 206 3.74 -24.09 2.86
C LYS A 206 4.15 -23.63 1.46
N ASN A 207 3.19 -23.45 0.56
CA ASN A 207 3.40 -23.35 -0.88
C ASN A 207 4.31 -22.17 -1.19
N LYS A 208 5.43 -22.47 -1.88
CA LYS A 208 6.52 -21.56 -2.22
C LYS A 208 7.30 -20.94 -1.05
N LEU A 209 6.96 -21.20 0.22
CA LEU A 209 7.83 -20.80 1.33
C LEU A 209 9.06 -21.72 1.39
N LYS A 210 10.23 -21.11 1.63
CA LYS A 210 11.52 -21.80 1.72
C LYS A 210 12.05 -21.85 3.16
N GLU A 211 12.83 -22.87 3.48
CA GLU A 211 13.65 -22.85 4.71
C GLU A 211 14.69 -21.73 4.58
N GLY A 212 14.83 -20.86 5.59
CA GLY A 212 15.71 -19.68 5.53
C GLY A 212 15.63 -18.82 6.79
N ASP A 213 16.20 -17.62 6.71
CA ASP A 213 16.04 -16.59 7.75
C ASP A 213 14.77 -15.79 7.47
N ASN A 214 13.85 -15.78 8.44
CA ASN A 214 12.54 -15.18 8.35
C ASN A 214 12.45 -13.76 8.92
N HIS A 215 13.56 -13.14 9.31
CA HIS A 215 13.57 -11.77 9.86
C HIS A 215 12.87 -10.74 8.94
N TYR A 216 13.25 -10.72 7.66
CA TYR A 216 12.75 -9.75 6.66
C TYR A 216 12.29 -10.36 5.33
N ASP A 217 12.55 -11.65 5.10
CA ASP A 217 12.20 -12.34 3.86
C ASP A 217 10.81 -12.99 4.00
N ASN A 218 9.80 -12.38 3.37
CA ASN A 218 8.43 -12.86 3.46
C ASN A 218 8.15 -14.18 2.73
N SER A 219 9.12 -14.68 1.95
CA SER A 219 9.07 -15.95 1.23
C SER A 219 9.72 -17.12 1.97
N THR A 220 10.15 -16.91 3.22
CA THR A 220 10.66 -17.97 4.10
C THR A 220 9.60 -18.49 5.07
N ILE A 221 9.86 -19.64 5.68
CA ILE A 221 9.01 -20.24 6.70
C ILE A 221 9.13 -19.46 8.01
N GLY A 222 8.02 -18.89 8.49
CA GLY A 222 7.96 -18.22 9.80
C GLY A 222 7.92 -19.16 10.99
N ASP A 223 7.99 -18.59 12.19
CA ASP A 223 8.11 -19.32 13.47
C ASP A 223 6.78 -19.87 14.02
N TYR A 224 5.64 -19.24 13.73
CA TYR A 224 4.39 -19.48 14.45
C TYR A 224 3.25 -20.01 13.56
N ASP A 225 2.56 -21.03 14.07
CA ASP A 225 1.22 -21.40 13.62
C ASP A 225 0.21 -20.34 14.10
N ILE A 226 -0.56 -19.78 13.15
CA ILE A 226 -1.50 -18.66 13.35
C ILE A 226 -2.53 -18.95 14.44
N ASP A 227 -2.94 -20.21 14.65
CA ASP A 227 -3.91 -20.58 15.70
C ASP A 227 -3.36 -20.36 17.13
N ASN A 228 -2.04 -20.22 17.28
CA ASN A 228 -1.42 -19.89 18.57
C ASN A 228 -1.34 -18.38 18.84
N LEU A 229 -1.57 -17.55 17.82
CA LEU A 229 -1.46 -16.09 17.90
C LEU A 229 -2.83 -15.45 18.14
N LYS A 230 -2.93 -14.62 19.16
CA LYS A 230 -4.10 -13.78 19.42
C LYS A 230 -3.71 -12.31 19.22
N VAL A 231 -4.32 -11.68 18.23
CA VAL A 231 -4.08 -10.28 17.85
C VAL A 231 -5.39 -9.50 17.91
N GLU A 232 -5.35 -8.27 18.42
CA GLU A 232 -6.53 -7.40 18.57
C GLU A 232 -6.12 -5.93 18.40
N VAL A 233 -6.81 -5.18 17.54
CA VAL A 233 -6.63 -3.73 17.40
C VAL A 233 -7.28 -3.02 18.58
N THR A 234 -6.50 -2.24 19.34
CA THR A 234 -6.94 -1.53 20.54
C THR A 234 -7.20 -0.05 20.31
N SER A 235 -6.55 0.59 19.32
CA SER A 235 -6.85 1.97 18.93
C SER A 235 -6.50 2.27 17.47
N ILE A 236 -7.25 3.17 16.85
CA ILE A 236 -6.94 3.76 15.53
C ILE A 236 -7.05 5.27 15.69
N LYS A 237 -6.02 6.03 15.35
CA LYS A 237 -6.03 7.50 15.47
C LYS A 237 -5.71 8.20 14.16
N CYS A 238 -6.44 9.28 13.89
CA CYS A 238 -6.13 10.26 12.86
C CYS A 238 -5.83 11.62 13.52
N ASP A 239 -4.63 12.18 13.29
CA ASP A 239 -4.13 13.40 13.92
C ASP A 239 -4.31 13.39 15.45
N GLY A 240 -3.94 12.27 16.09
CA GLY A 240 -4.10 12.03 17.52
C GLY A 240 -5.54 11.89 18.05
N LYS A 241 -6.56 11.82 17.18
CA LYS A 241 -7.97 11.61 17.56
C LYS A 241 -8.40 10.18 17.28
N GLU A 242 -9.02 9.53 18.25
CA GLU A 242 -9.60 8.19 18.08
C GLU A 242 -10.64 8.16 16.94
N VAL A 243 -10.58 7.11 16.14
CA VAL A 243 -11.57 6.72 15.13
C VAL A 243 -12.40 5.59 15.72
N GLU A 244 -13.73 5.73 15.71
CA GLU A 244 -14.64 4.66 16.14
C GLU A 244 -14.69 3.54 15.09
N PHE A 245 -14.54 2.28 15.50
CA PHE A 245 -14.58 1.12 14.62
C PHE A 245 -15.26 -0.10 15.26
N ASP A 246 -15.83 -0.98 14.44
CA ASP A 246 -16.35 -2.28 14.86
C ASP A 246 -15.25 -3.34 14.75
N ALA A 247 -14.61 -3.64 15.89
CA ALA A 247 -13.52 -4.63 15.98
C ALA A 247 -13.91 -6.03 15.47
N SER A 248 -15.20 -6.41 15.48
CA SER A 248 -15.66 -7.73 15.02
C SER A 248 -15.61 -7.93 13.49
N LYS A 249 -15.39 -6.83 12.76
CA LYS A 249 -15.31 -6.80 11.29
C LYS A 249 -13.89 -6.81 10.76
N ILE A 250 -12.90 -6.49 11.60
CA ILE A 250 -11.47 -6.61 11.27
C ILE A 250 -11.16 -8.10 11.05
N ARG A 251 -10.25 -8.38 10.10
CA ARG A 251 -9.79 -9.73 9.78
C ARG A 251 -8.32 -9.89 10.14
N TYR A 252 -7.97 -11.08 10.61
CA TYR A 252 -6.68 -11.38 11.23
C TYR A 252 -6.11 -12.70 10.70
N GLY A 253 -4.78 -12.81 10.70
CA GLY A 253 -4.03 -14.02 10.34
C GLY A 253 -3.26 -13.89 9.02
N ASN A 254 -2.73 -14.99 8.51
CA ASN A 254 -2.12 -14.98 7.17
C ASN A 254 -3.21 -15.02 6.10
N ILE A 255 -3.49 -13.88 5.47
CA ILE A 255 -4.62 -13.70 4.54
C ILE A 255 -4.22 -13.95 3.07
N GLU A 256 -2.93 -13.93 2.77
CA GLU A 256 -2.41 -14.02 1.40
C GLU A 256 -1.65 -15.33 1.16
N ASP A 257 -1.84 -15.91 -0.03
CA ASP A 257 -1.12 -17.13 -0.38
C ASP A 257 0.37 -16.84 -0.62
N ASN A 258 1.23 -17.76 -0.16
CA ASN A 258 2.67 -17.80 -0.44
C ASN A 258 3.53 -16.71 0.23
N ASN A 259 3.08 -16.12 1.34
CA ASN A 259 3.94 -15.35 2.23
C ASN A 259 3.82 -15.84 3.69
N ASN A 260 4.68 -15.31 4.56
CA ASN A 260 4.69 -15.57 6.00
C ASN A 260 4.12 -14.41 6.83
N CYS A 261 3.39 -13.48 6.21
CA CYS A 261 2.88 -12.30 6.91
C CYS A 261 1.72 -12.67 7.85
N TYR A 262 1.64 -12.02 9.00
CA TYR A 262 0.38 -11.90 9.73
C TYR A 262 -0.23 -10.55 9.37
N ARG A 263 -1.40 -10.58 8.72
CA ARG A 263 -2.14 -9.38 8.36
C ARG A 263 -3.26 -9.10 9.36
N ILE A 264 -3.31 -7.86 9.82
CA ILE A 264 -4.48 -7.22 10.40
C ILE A 264 -5.16 -6.45 9.26
N GLU A 265 -6.12 -7.04 8.56
CA GLU A 265 -6.89 -6.35 7.52
C GLU A 265 -8.01 -5.55 8.20
N ILE A 266 -7.80 -4.25 8.34
CA ILE A 266 -8.76 -3.31 8.93
C ILE A 266 -9.78 -2.90 7.87
N TYR A 267 -9.30 -2.55 6.68
CA TYR A 267 -10.12 -2.35 5.49
C TYR A 267 -9.31 -2.57 4.21
N ASN A 268 -9.88 -3.29 3.24
CA ASN A 268 -9.30 -3.50 1.93
C ASN A 268 -10.43 -3.58 0.90
N SER A 269 -10.49 -2.65 -0.06
CA SER A 269 -11.48 -2.62 -1.14
C SER A 269 -11.46 -3.85 -2.06
N TYR A 270 -10.38 -4.64 -2.02
CA TYR A 270 -10.19 -5.87 -2.78
C TYR A 270 -10.30 -7.14 -1.90
N GLY A 271 -10.43 -6.96 -0.57
CA GLY A 271 -10.48 -8.03 0.43
C GLY A 271 -11.90 -8.31 0.94
N ALA A 272 -12.01 -9.19 1.94
CA ALA A 272 -13.30 -9.56 2.52
C ALA A 272 -13.92 -8.44 3.36
N THR A 273 -13.08 -7.54 3.91
CA THR A 273 -13.52 -6.35 4.67
C THR A 273 -14.27 -5.31 3.83
N ALA A 274 -14.20 -5.37 2.50
CA ALA A 274 -15.01 -4.51 1.61
C ALA A 274 -16.52 -4.77 1.74
N GLU A 275 -16.94 -6.00 2.05
CA GLU A 275 -18.36 -6.38 2.10
C GLU A 275 -19.08 -5.85 3.35
N ASP A 276 -18.37 -5.78 4.48
CA ASP A 276 -18.87 -5.29 5.76
C ASP A 276 -17.74 -4.61 6.53
N PRO A 277 -17.46 -3.31 6.28
CA PRO A 277 -16.29 -2.63 6.83
C PRO A 277 -16.49 -2.23 8.31
N ALA A 278 -15.38 -2.14 9.04
CA ALA A 278 -15.33 -1.74 10.44
C ALA A 278 -15.79 -0.29 10.70
N PHE A 279 -15.71 0.57 9.68
CA PHE A 279 -16.12 1.97 9.67
C PHE A 279 -16.54 2.40 8.24
N ASP A 280 -16.92 3.66 8.02
CA ASP A 280 -17.10 4.19 6.66
C ASP A 280 -15.73 4.47 6.02
N PRO A 281 -15.28 3.69 5.01
CA PRO A 281 -13.94 3.82 4.44
C PRO A 281 -13.73 5.13 3.69
N LEU A 282 -14.79 5.86 3.33
CA LEU A 282 -14.69 7.14 2.63
C LEU A 282 -14.56 8.34 3.58
N THR A 283 -14.93 8.20 4.85
CA THR A 283 -15.06 9.35 5.77
C THR A 283 -14.47 9.16 7.16
N ALA A 284 -14.22 7.93 7.63
CA ALA A 284 -13.66 7.69 8.96
C ALA A 284 -12.15 8.00 9.04
N ILE A 285 -11.40 7.64 8.00
CA ILE A 285 -9.95 7.87 7.93
C ILE A 285 -9.70 9.19 7.21
N ASN A 286 -9.25 10.22 7.93
CA ASN A 286 -8.89 11.53 7.37
C ASN A 286 -7.81 12.16 8.26
N PHE A 287 -6.60 12.34 7.74
CA PHE A 287 -5.45 12.83 8.51
C PHE A 287 -4.51 13.70 7.66
N ALA A 288 -3.80 14.61 8.32
CA ALA A 288 -2.78 15.47 7.71
C ALA A 288 -1.40 15.31 8.35
N GLU A 289 -1.35 14.88 9.61
CA GLU A 289 -0.15 14.80 10.44
C GLU A 289 0.19 13.34 10.82
N SER A 290 -0.79 12.53 11.24
CA SER A 290 -0.57 11.10 11.55
C SER A 290 -1.80 10.20 11.37
N LEU A 291 -1.54 8.97 10.94
CA LEU A 291 -2.39 7.79 11.12
C LEU A 291 -1.64 6.81 12.02
N GLU A 292 -2.25 6.40 13.13
CA GLU A 292 -1.65 5.45 14.09
C GLU A 292 -2.59 4.26 14.30
N VAL A 293 -2.04 3.04 14.34
CA VAL A 293 -2.77 1.82 14.75
C VAL A 293 -2.03 1.18 15.91
N THR A 294 -2.74 1.05 17.03
CA THR A 294 -2.27 0.31 18.21
C THR A 294 -2.97 -1.05 18.25
N PHE A 295 -2.19 -2.11 18.46
CA PHE A 295 -2.69 -3.47 18.56
C PHE A 295 -1.93 -4.26 19.63
N THR A 296 -2.58 -5.29 20.17
CA THR A 296 -1.95 -6.28 21.05
C THR A 296 -1.63 -7.55 20.27
N ILE A 297 -0.55 -8.23 20.64
CA ILE A 297 -0.21 -9.59 20.20
C ILE A 297 0.14 -10.45 21.41
N GLU A 298 -0.44 -11.64 21.48
CA GLU A 298 -0.20 -12.67 22.50
C GLU A 298 0.06 -14.02 21.80
N GLY A 299 0.91 -14.86 22.41
CA GLY A 299 1.21 -16.22 21.93
C GLY A 299 2.63 -16.44 21.41
N LEU A 300 3.48 -15.40 21.46
CA LEU A 300 4.88 -15.45 21.04
C LEU A 300 5.79 -16.11 22.08
N GLY A 301 5.43 -16.00 23.36
CA GLY A 301 6.09 -16.71 24.47
C GLY A 301 7.32 -15.98 25.01
N GLU A 302 8.51 -16.60 24.88
CA GLU A 302 9.76 -15.93 25.25
C GLU A 302 10.12 -14.86 24.21
N VAL A 303 10.86 -13.83 24.63
CA VAL A 303 11.30 -12.73 23.76
C VAL A 303 12.11 -13.31 22.59
N LYS A 304 11.60 -13.11 21.38
CA LYS A 304 12.26 -13.49 20.13
C LYS A 304 13.11 -12.30 19.68
N THR A 305 14.40 -12.54 19.50
CA THR A 305 15.27 -11.65 18.73
C THR A 305 16.02 -12.46 17.67
N PHE A 306 16.11 -11.91 16.47
CA PHE A 306 16.96 -12.41 15.39
C PHE A 306 18.44 -12.08 15.63
N PRO A 307 19.36 -12.72 14.90
CA PRO A 307 20.75 -12.28 14.86
C PRO A 307 20.86 -10.83 14.38
N GLU A 308 21.86 -10.10 14.90
CA GLU A 308 22.24 -8.79 14.40
C GLU A 308 22.64 -8.89 12.92
N VAL A 309 21.94 -8.15 12.06
CA VAL A 309 22.24 -8.03 10.62
C VAL A 309 23.26 -6.91 10.38
N ASP A 310 23.97 -6.96 9.25
CA ASP A 310 24.84 -5.85 8.84
C ASP A 310 23.98 -4.59 8.64
N ALA A 311 24.22 -3.55 9.46
CA ALA A 311 23.44 -2.32 9.47
C ALA A 311 23.35 -1.67 8.09
N PHE A 312 22.13 -1.33 7.65
CA PHE A 312 21.93 -0.70 6.35
C PHE A 312 22.54 0.71 6.39
N THR A 313 23.39 1.01 5.42
CA THR A 313 24.00 2.34 5.30
C THR A 313 23.36 3.10 4.14
N PRO A 314 22.40 4.01 4.42
CA PRO A 314 21.92 5.02 3.49
C PRO A 314 22.98 5.57 2.53
N ALA A 315 22.68 5.53 1.23
CA ALA A 315 23.47 6.18 0.20
C ALA A 315 23.33 7.70 0.34
N GLN A 316 24.40 8.37 0.77
CA GLN A 316 24.46 9.82 1.03
C GLN A 316 24.63 10.67 -0.24
#